data_AF-A0A395HZD9-F1
#
_entry.id   AF-A0A395HZD9-F1
#
_cell.length_a   1.000
_cell.length_b   1.000
_cell.length_c   1.000
_cell.angle_alpha   90.00
_cell.angle_beta   90.00
_cell.angle_gamma   90.00
#
_symmetry.space_group_name_H-M   'P 1'
#
loop_
_entity.id
_entity.type
_entity.pdbx_description
1 polymer ?
#
loop_
_entity_poly.entity_id
_entity_poly.type
_entity_poly.pdbx_seq_one_letter_code
_entity_poly.pdbx_strand_id
1 'polypeptide(L)'
;MKAAETIRVAQRDGSPLRLEFATPHDLNEITDLWYNAFSPSMLPLWPDTPGVRQWWNEANGHDMRHNPKAKYLKVVDTTQNGRIVAYAKWSFETAKERGPRWPAWHPEMDGALMDRFLRHLETNRTTAVGDARKDFYLDMLATHTDYRKQGAARLLLEWGCEVGDEENAHIYIDASTDGQPVYRRFGFVSKNDPSIDAFEVAAMVRQPGWKAA
;
A
#
# COMPACT_ATOMS: atom_id res chain seq x y z
N MET A 1 -17.35 1.88 -6.02
CA MET A 1 -17.18 3.36 -5.93
C MET A 1 -16.73 3.84 -7.30
N LYS A 2 -17.47 4.72 -7.98
CA LYS A 2 -17.16 5.10 -9.38
C LYS A 2 -15.77 5.74 -9.52
N ALA A 3 -15.32 6.49 -8.51
CA ALA A 3 -14.01 7.15 -8.49
C ALA A 3 -12.86 6.14 -8.64
N ALA A 4 -12.98 4.98 -7.99
CA ALA A 4 -11.96 3.94 -7.93
C ALA A 4 -11.85 3.06 -9.18
N GLU A 5 -12.69 3.28 -10.21
CA GLU A 5 -12.70 2.47 -11.43
C GLU A 5 -11.92 3.10 -12.59
N THR A 6 -11.43 4.33 -12.42
CA THR A 6 -10.71 5.07 -13.48
C THR A 6 -9.47 5.74 -12.93
N ILE A 7 -8.43 5.86 -13.75
CA ILE A 7 -7.26 6.68 -13.45
C ILE A 7 -7.46 8.06 -14.09
N ARG A 8 -7.51 9.10 -13.25
CA ARG A 8 -7.66 10.51 -13.67
C ARG A 8 -6.40 11.35 -13.41
N VAL A 9 -5.43 10.78 -12.69
CA VAL A 9 -4.17 11.43 -12.34
C VAL A 9 -3.43 11.84 -13.61
N ALA A 10 -3.16 13.13 -13.74
CA ALA A 10 -2.43 13.70 -14.87
C ALA A 10 -1.02 13.10 -14.95
N GLN A 11 -0.70 12.53 -16.11
CA GLN A 11 0.65 12.06 -16.43
C GLN A 11 1.44 13.26 -16.97
N ARG A 12 2.69 13.44 -16.51
CA ARG A 12 3.53 14.55 -16.98
C ARG A 12 4.02 14.30 -18.40
N ASP A 13 3.87 15.28 -19.27
CA ASP A 13 4.46 15.25 -20.61
C ASP A 13 5.98 15.06 -20.52
N GLY A 14 6.51 14.17 -21.36
CA GLY A 14 7.93 13.81 -21.39
C GLY A 14 8.40 12.88 -20.26
N SER A 15 7.59 12.61 -19.22
CA SER A 15 7.89 11.55 -18.25
C SER A 15 7.75 10.17 -18.90
N PRO A 16 8.65 9.20 -18.63
CA PRO A 16 8.46 7.81 -19.07
C PRO A 16 7.54 7.00 -18.16
N LEU A 17 7.23 7.52 -16.96
CA LEU A 17 6.43 6.81 -15.96
C LEU A 17 4.94 6.88 -16.29
N ARG A 18 4.25 5.74 -16.28
CA ARG A 18 2.80 5.64 -16.51
C ARG A 18 2.10 4.88 -15.38
N LEU A 19 1.04 5.47 -14.83
CA LEU A 19 0.18 4.83 -13.83
C LEU A 19 -0.88 3.97 -14.52
N GLU A 20 -1.03 2.73 -14.06
CA GLU A 20 -1.96 1.75 -14.59
C GLU A 20 -2.60 0.93 -13.46
N PHE A 21 -3.74 0.29 -13.72
CA PHE A 21 -4.24 -0.77 -12.86
C PHE A 21 -3.40 -2.02 -13.07
N ALA A 22 -3.04 -2.68 -11.97
CA ALA A 22 -2.37 -3.97 -12.03
C ALA A 22 -3.38 -5.10 -12.29
N THR A 23 -2.88 -6.17 -12.89
CA THR A 23 -3.63 -7.38 -13.23
C THR A 23 -2.96 -8.61 -12.60
N PRO A 24 -3.64 -9.77 -12.55
CA PRO A 24 -3.00 -11.00 -12.08
C PRO A 24 -1.74 -11.41 -12.86
N HIS A 25 -1.55 -10.94 -14.10
CA HIS A 25 -0.34 -11.22 -14.87
C HIS A 25 0.90 -10.46 -14.34
N ASP A 26 0.69 -9.41 -13.54
CA ASP A 26 1.75 -8.57 -12.99
C ASP A 26 2.33 -9.12 -11.67
N LEU A 27 1.72 -10.16 -11.09
CA LEU A 27 1.98 -10.59 -9.71
C LEU A 27 3.44 -11.00 -9.46
N ASN A 28 4.07 -11.73 -10.39
CA ASN A 28 5.47 -12.13 -10.23
C ASN A 28 6.39 -10.91 -10.12
N GLU A 29 6.23 -9.93 -11.02
CA GLU A 29 7.06 -8.72 -11.03
C GLU A 29 6.74 -7.79 -9.85
N ILE A 30 5.48 -7.73 -9.41
CA ILE A 30 5.08 -7.03 -8.19
C ILE A 30 5.75 -7.65 -6.96
N THR A 31 5.80 -8.98 -6.87
CA THR A 31 6.46 -9.70 -5.78
C THR A 31 7.97 -9.45 -5.81
N ASP A 32 8.62 -9.50 -6.98
CA ASP A 32 10.03 -9.12 -7.13
C ASP A 32 10.31 -7.70 -6.66
N LEU A 33 9.44 -6.77 -7.05
CA LEU A 33 9.50 -5.37 -6.64
C LEU A 33 9.30 -5.20 -5.12
N TRP A 34 8.41 -5.97 -4.50
CA TRP A 34 8.22 -5.95 -3.04
C TRP A 34 9.51 -6.34 -2.32
N TYR A 35 10.13 -7.46 -2.70
CA TYR A 35 11.40 -7.88 -2.09
C TYR A 35 12.53 -6.88 -2.37
N ASN A 36 12.58 -6.24 -3.54
CA ASN A 36 13.52 -5.15 -3.79
C ASN A 36 13.31 -3.96 -2.84
N ALA A 37 12.06 -3.56 -2.61
CA ALA A 37 11.74 -2.35 -1.87
C ALA A 37 11.84 -2.51 -0.34
N PHE A 38 11.52 -3.71 0.18
CA PHE A 38 11.36 -3.98 1.61
C PHE A 38 12.44 -4.89 2.22
N SER A 39 13.41 -5.35 1.44
CA SER A 39 14.54 -6.09 1.98
C SER A 39 15.66 -5.17 2.48
N PRO A 40 16.37 -5.56 3.56
CA PRO A 40 16.18 -6.79 4.35
C PRO A 40 15.16 -6.65 5.50
N SER A 41 14.57 -5.48 5.72
CA SER A 41 13.82 -5.17 6.96
C SER A 41 12.59 -6.04 7.18
N MET A 42 11.89 -6.44 6.12
CA MET A 42 10.68 -7.27 6.22
C MET A 42 10.93 -8.78 6.12
N LEU A 43 12.17 -9.23 5.89
CA LEU A 43 12.49 -10.66 5.74
C LEU A 43 12.17 -11.51 6.98
N PRO A 44 12.27 -11.03 8.23
CA PRO A 44 11.84 -11.81 9.39
C PRO A 44 10.34 -12.14 9.40
N LEU A 45 9.51 -11.30 8.78
CA LEU A 45 8.06 -11.50 8.67
C LEU A 45 7.71 -12.32 7.42
N TRP A 46 8.27 -11.94 6.28
CA TRP A 46 8.09 -12.61 4.99
C TRP A 46 9.45 -12.97 4.38
N PRO A 47 9.97 -14.18 4.67
CA PRO A 47 11.23 -14.64 4.10
C PRO A 47 11.20 -14.66 2.56
N ASP A 48 12.35 -14.43 1.93
CA ASP A 48 12.48 -14.48 0.48
C ASP A 48 12.74 -15.92 -0.01
N THR A 49 11.71 -16.76 0.06
CA THR A 49 11.74 -18.15 -0.44
C THR A 49 10.77 -18.33 -1.61
N PRO A 50 10.98 -19.34 -2.47
CA PRO A 50 10.01 -19.67 -3.52
C PRO A 50 8.59 -19.91 -2.98
N GLY A 51 8.45 -20.55 -1.82
CA GLY A 51 7.15 -20.84 -1.20
C GLY A 51 6.43 -19.57 -0.73
N VAL A 52 7.14 -18.65 -0.08
CA VAL A 52 6.54 -17.37 0.38
C VAL A 52 6.25 -16.44 -0.80
N ARG A 53 7.07 -16.45 -1.86
CA ARG A 53 6.76 -15.76 -3.13
C ARG A 53 5.49 -16.28 -3.79
N GLN A 54 5.32 -17.61 -3.86
CA GLN A 54 4.10 -18.22 -4.36
C GLN A 54 2.89 -17.83 -3.51
N TRP A 55 3.03 -17.87 -2.18
CA TRP A 55 1.99 -17.44 -1.25
C TRP A 55 1.57 -15.98 -1.48
N TRP A 56 2.51 -15.06 -1.70
CA TRP A 56 2.23 -13.66 -2.05
C TRP A 56 1.39 -13.54 -3.32
N ASN A 57 1.79 -14.26 -4.38
CA ASN A 57 1.08 -14.26 -5.65
C ASN A 57 -0.34 -14.84 -5.52
N GLU A 58 -0.51 -15.91 -4.76
CA GLU A 58 -1.81 -16.53 -4.52
C GLU A 58 -2.72 -15.61 -3.70
N ALA A 59 -2.21 -15.02 -2.62
CA ALA A 59 -2.95 -14.12 -1.75
C ALA A 59 -3.42 -12.87 -2.51
N ASN A 60 -2.49 -12.15 -3.17
CA ASN A 60 -2.82 -10.94 -3.93
C ASN A 60 -3.66 -11.27 -5.17
N GLY A 61 -3.40 -12.39 -5.84
CA GLY A 61 -4.19 -12.82 -6.98
C GLY A 61 -5.62 -13.19 -6.61
N HIS A 62 -5.83 -13.83 -5.47
CA HIS A 62 -7.17 -14.10 -4.93
C HIS A 62 -7.91 -12.78 -4.65
N ASP A 63 -7.26 -11.85 -3.94
CA ASP A 63 -7.81 -10.55 -3.61
C ASP A 63 -8.19 -9.75 -4.89
N MET A 64 -7.32 -9.69 -5.90
CA MET A 64 -7.62 -9.06 -7.20
C MET A 64 -8.85 -9.64 -7.92
N ARG A 65 -9.13 -10.94 -7.76
CA ARG A 65 -10.24 -11.62 -8.44
C ARG A 65 -11.56 -11.53 -7.69
N HIS A 66 -11.51 -11.46 -6.36
CA HIS A 66 -12.68 -11.67 -5.51
C HIS A 66 -13.04 -10.45 -4.66
N ASN A 67 -12.15 -9.47 -4.52
CA ASN A 67 -12.39 -8.26 -3.74
C ASN A 67 -12.45 -7.01 -4.63
N PRO A 68 -13.65 -6.58 -5.07
CA PRO A 68 -13.78 -5.39 -5.91
C PRO A 68 -13.44 -4.08 -5.18
N LYS A 69 -13.32 -4.09 -3.85
CA LYS A 69 -12.93 -2.95 -3.02
C LYS A 69 -11.42 -2.87 -2.79
N ALA A 70 -10.66 -3.91 -3.15
CA ALA A 70 -9.21 -3.86 -3.25
C ALA A 70 -8.81 -3.40 -4.66
N LYS A 71 -7.96 -2.37 -4.74
CA LYS A 71 -7.40 -1.90 -6.01
C LYS A 71 -5.89 -1.95 -5.96
N TYR A 72 -5.32 -2.60 -6.97
CA TYR A 72 -3.88 -2.68 -7.16
C TYR A 72 -3.52 -1.76 -8.33
N LEU A 73 -2.57 -0.88 -8.10
CA LEU A 73 -2.05 0.02 -9.12
C LEU A 73 -0.56 -0.21 -9.28
N LYS A 74 -0.07 -0.02 -10.50
CA LYS A 74 1.33 -0.11 -10.86
C LYS A 74 1.77 1.15 -11.57
N VAL A 75 3.04 1.50 -11.44
CA VAL A 75 3.70 2.48 -12.30
C VAL A 75 4.70 1.72 -13.16
N VAL A 76 4.60 1.88 -14.46
CA VAL A 76 5.53 1.29 -15.43
C VAL A 76 6.45 2.34 -16.01
N ASP A 77 7.68 1.93 -16.37
CA ASP A 77 8.60 2.72 -17.19
C ASP A 77 8.48 2.30 -18.66
N THR A 78 7.91 3.18 -19.49
CA THR A 78 7.67 2.89 -20.91
C THR A 78 8.95 2.80 -21.74
N THR A 79 10.08 3.31 -21.23
CA THR A 79 11.38 3.19 -21.91
C THR A 79 12.08 1.87 -21.64
N GLN A 80 11.62 1.12 -20.64
CA GLN A 80 12.17 -0.17 -20.21
C GLN A 80 11.16 -1.30 -20.45
N ASN A 81 10.58 -1.33 -21.65
CA ASN A 81 9.64 -2.37 -22.07
C ASN A 81 8.44 -2.57 -21.12
N GLY A 82 7.99 -1.50 -20.46
CA GLY A 82 6.86 -1.54 -19.54
C GLY A 82 7.17 -2.14 -18.16
N ARG A 83 8.46 -2.20 -17.75
CA ARG A 83 8.88 -2.64 -16.43
C ARG A 83 8.09 -1.95 -15.32
N ILE A 84 7.60 -2.70 -14.35
CA ILE A 84 6.94 -2.20 -13.15
C ILE A 84 8.00 -1.66 -12.18
N VAL A 85 7.90 -0.37 -11.87
CA VAL A 85 8.87 0.35 -11.04
C VAL A 85 8.31 0.81 -9.70
N ALA A 86 6.99 0.81 -9.55
CA ALA A 86 6.31 1.02 -8.28
C ALA A 86 4.94 0.34 -8.30
N TYR A 87 4.41 0.00 -7.13
CA TYR A 87 3.04 -0.48 -7.02
C TYR A 87 2.41 -0.04 -5.70
N ALA A 88 1.09 -0.01 -5.67
CA ALA A 88 0.30 0.22 -4.47
C ALA A 88 -0.88 -0.74 -4.40
N LYS A 89 -1.26 -1.09 -3.17
CA LYS A 89 -2.50 -1.81 -2.86
C LYS A 89 -3.36 -0.93 -1.97
N TRP A 90 -4.54 -0.58 -2.47
CA TRP A 90 -5.55 0.20 -1.75
C TRP A 90 -6.70 -0.70 -1.34
N SER A 91 -7.15 -0.56 -0.10
CA SER A 91 -8.34 -1.22 0.44
C SER A 91 -9.38 -0.16 0.78
N PHE A 92 -10.49 -0.16 0.07
CA PHE A 92 -11.61 0.75 0.30
C PHE A 92 -12.71 0.15 1.20
N GLU A 93 -12.41 -0.98 1.83
CA GLU A 93 -13.20 -1.53 2.92
C GLU A 93 -12.96 -0.73 4.20
N THR A 94 -14.05 -0.38 4.88
CA THR A 94 -13.94 0.16 6.24
C THR A 94 -13.35 -0.90 7.17
N ALA A 95 -12.80 -0.48 8.31
CA ALA A 95 -12.28 -1.41 9.32
C ALA A 95 -13.31 -2.49 9.74
N LYS A 96 -14.62 -2.18 9.69
CA LYS A 96 -15.71 -3.11 10.03
C LYS A 96 -16.03 -4.12 8.91
N GLU A 97 -15.80 -3.77 7.65
CA GLU A 97 -16.19 -4.59 6.50
C GLU A 97 -15.13 -5.64 6.12
N ARG A 98 -13.86 -5.32 6.35
CA ARG A 98 -12.72 -5.98 5.69
C ARG A 98 -12.48 -7.46 6.07
N GLY A 99 -13.03 -7.93 7.20
CA GLY A 99 -12.77 -9.29 7.68
C GLY A 99 -11.28 -9.61 7.88
N PRO A 100 -10.88 -10.90 7.95
CA PRO A 100 -9.48 -11.30 8.04
C PRO A 100 -8.69 -10.91 6.79
N ARG A 101 -7.57 -10.20 6.99
CA ARG A 101 -6.79 -9.57 5.92
C ARG A 101 -5.95 -10.54 5.08
N TRP A 102 -5.65 -11.73 5.61
CA TRP A 102 -4.66 -12.64 5.03
C TRP A 102 -5.10 -14.10 5.05
N PRO A 103 -4.71 -14.90 4.05
CA PRO A 103 -4.88 -16.35 4.09
C PRO A 103 -3.97 -16.97 5.17
N ALA A 104 -4.13 -18.28 5.40
CA ALA A 104 -3.27 -19.02 6.32
C ALA A 104 -1.78 -18.84 5.95
N TRP A 105 -0.93 -18.70 6.97
CA TRP A 105 0.51 -18.50 6.77
C TRP A 105 1.17 -19.74 6.14
N HIS A 106 2.04 -19.52 5.16
CA HIS A 106 2.96 -20.54 4.64
C HIS A 106 3.85 -21.10 5.77
N PRO A 107 4.17 -22.41 5.79
CA PRO A 107 5.00 -23.03 6.83
C PRO A 107 6.41 -22.45 7.01
N GLU A 108 6.91 -21.73 6.00
CA GLU A 108 8.22 -21.06 6.06
C GLU A 108 8.17 -19.68 6.75
N MET A 109 6.99 -19.19 7.13
CA MET A 109 6.82 -17.95 7.90
C MET A 109 6.66 -18.24 9.40
N ASP A 110 7.10 -17.30 10.24
CA ASP A 110 6.79 -17.32 11.67
C ASP A 110 5.36 -16.80 11.89
N GLY A 111 4.39 -17.73 11.92
CA GLY A 111 2.98 -17.39 12.11
C GLY A 111 2.70 -16.63 13.42
N ALA A 112 3.44 -16.89 14.50
CA ALA A 112 3.22 -16.22 15.77
C ALA A 112 3.72 -14.76 15.74
N LEU A 113 4.85 -14.52 15.09
CA LEU A 113 5.37 -13.18 14.81
C LEU A 113 4.42 -12.40 13.89
N MET A 114 3.97 -13.02 12.80
CA MET A 114 3.03 -12.46 11.83
C MET A 114 1.72 -12.03 12.48
N ASP A 115 1.12 -12.91 13.28
CA ASP A 115 -0.09 -12.63 14.02
C ASP A 115 0.09 -11.48 15.02
N ARG A 116 1.24 -11.40 15.70
CA ARG A 116 1.55 -10.29 16.62
C ARG A 116 1.69 -8.97 15.86
N PHE A 117 2.41 -8.98 14.75
CA PHE A 117 2.59 -7.80 13.90
C PHE A 117 1.26 -7.27 13.38
N LEU A 118 0.40 -8.15 12.87
CA LEU A 118 -0.87 -7.73 12.29
C LEU A 118 -1.88 -7.28 13.34
N ARG A 119 -1.95 -7.93 14.51
CA ARG A 119 -2.75 -7.42 15.64
C ARG A 119 -2.31 -6.03 16.05
N HIS A 120 -1.01 -5.74 15.99
CA HIS A 120 -0.48 -4.40 16.29
C HIS A 120 -0.95 -3.37 15.24
N LEU A 121 -0.83 -3.68 13.94
CA LEU A 121 -1.31 -2.78 12.88
C LEU A 121 -2.83 -2.52 12.97
N GLU A 122 -3.64 -3.55 13.28
CA GLU A 122 -5.09 -3.37 13.47
C GLU A 122 -5.41 -2.51 14.70
N THR A 123 -4.61 -2.65 15.77
CA THR A 123 -4.74 -1.80 16.97
C THR A 123 -4.41 -0.35 16.63
N ASN A 124 -3.29 -0.12 15.93
CA ASN A 124 -2.89 1.21 15.49
C ASN A 124 -3.96 1.87 14.61
N ARG A 125 -4.53 1.14 13.64
CA ARG A 125 -5.65 1.64 12.82
C ARG A 125 -6.84 2.02 13.70
N THR A 126 -7.30 1.09 14.53
CA THR A 126 -8.47 1.30 15.40
C THR A 126 -8.30 2.54 16.29
N THR A 127 -7.14 2.71 16.90
CA THR A 127 -6.84 3.87 17.75
C THR A 127 -6.70 5.16 16.93
N ALA A 128 -6.07 5.13 15.76
CA ALA A 128 -5.75 6.31 14.97
C ALA A 128 -6.97 6.90 14.24
N VAL A 129 -7.85 6.06 13.68
CA VAL A 129 -9.08 6.51 13.00
C VAL A 129 -10.31 6.54 13.91
N GLY A 130 -10.31 5.79 15.03
CA GLY A 130 -11.41 5.79 16.01
C GLY A 130 -12.77 5.52 15.37
N ASP A 131 -13.78 6.31 15.76
CA ASP A 131 -15.15 6.26 15.22
C ASP A 131 -15.33 7.02 13.88
N ALA A 132 -14.24 7.29 13.13
CA ALA A 132 -14.36 7.91 11.82
C ALA A 132 -15.39 7.16 10.97
N ARG A 133 -16.36 7.89 10.39
CA ARG A 133 -17.50 7.28 9.71
C ARG A 133 -17.11 6.46 8.47
N LYS A 134 -15.95 6.77 7.87
CA LYS A 134 -15.41 6.11 6.68
C LYS A 134 -13.91 6.33 6.57
N ASP A 135 -13.15 5.24 6.50
CA ASP A 135 -11.71 5.24 6.32
C ASP A 135 -11.29 4.21 5.26
N PHE A 136 -10.32 4.59 4.44
CA PHE A 136 -9.65 3.74 3.46
C PHE A 136 -8.23 3.45 3.93
N TYR A 137 -7.64 2.36 3.43
CA TYR A 137 -6.32 1.92 3.83
C TYR A 137 -5.39 1.79 2.63
N LEU A 138 -4.21 2.40 2.74
CA LEU A 138 -3.08 2.10 1.87
C LEU A 138 -2.32 0.92 2.49
N ASP A 139 -2.58 -0.28 1.97
CA ASP A 139 -2.04 -1.53 2.50
C ASP A 139 -0.57 -1.70 2.15
N MET A 140 -0.18 -1.35 0.93
CA MET A 140 1.19 -1.45 0.44
C MET A 140 1.53 -0.28 -0.48
N LEU A 141 2.75 0.24 -0.36
CA LEU A 141 3.35 1.16 -1.32
C LEU A 141 4.83 0.80 -1.50
N ALA A 142 5.20 0.34 -2.68
CA ALA A 142 6.57 0.01 -3.01
C ALA A 142 7.06 0.85 -4.18
N THR A 143 8.33 1.24 -4.15
CA THR A 143 9.03 1.83 -5.30
C THR A 143 10.41 1.18 -5.39
N HIS A 144 10.74 0.72 -6.58
CA HIS A 144 12.02 0.07 -6.88
C HIS A 144 13.14 1.02 -6.47
N THR A 145 14.19 0.49 -5.83
CA THR A 145 15.29 1.29 -5.27
C THR A 145 15.86 2.29 -6.29
N ASP A 146 16.05 1.84 -7.53
CA ASP A 146 16.63 2.64 -8.63
C ASP A 146 15.68 3.73 -9.16
N TYR A 147 14.38 3.64 -8.85
CA TYR A 147 13.33 4.57 -9.31
C TYR A 147 12.82 5.50 -8.21
N ARG A 148 13.43 5.46 -7.02
CA ARG A 148 13.08 6.36 -5.92
C ARG A 148 13.39 7.82 -6.29
N LYS A 149 12.62 8.74 -5.71
CA LYS A 149 12.73 10.20 -5.95
C LYS A 149 12.44 10.65 -7.40
N GLN A 150 11.94 9.77 -8.27
CA GLN A 150 11.55 10.09 -9.65
C GLN A 150 10.04 10.35 -9.81
N GLY A 151 9.27 10.27 -8.71
CA GLY A 151 7.83 10.59 -8.71
C GLY A 151 6.89 9.41 -8.94
N ALA A 152 7.38 8.17 -8.97
CA ALA A 152 6.52 6.97 -9.11
C ALA A 152 5.52 6.83 -7.94
N ALA A 153 6.00 6.90 -6.69
CA ALA A 153 5.15 6.87 -5.50
C ALA A 153 4.10 8.00 -5.48
N ARG A 154 4.43 9.17 -6.04
CA ARG A 154 3.52 10.32 -6.12
C ARG A 154 2.27 9.96 -6.93
N LEU A 155 2.43 9.32 -8.10
CA LEU A 155 1.30 8.94 -8.95
C LEU A 155 0.32 8.00 -8.24
N LEU A 156 0.86 7.01 -7.51
CA LEU A 156 0.07 6.04 -6.75
C LEU A 156 -0.68 6.69 -5.59
N LEU A 157 -0.03 7.64 -4.89
CA LEU A 157 -0.63 8.37 -3.77
C LEU A 157 -1.68 9.38 -4.22
N GLU A 158 -1.43 10.13 -5.30
CA GLU A 158 -2.37 11.09 -5.87
C GLU A 158 -3.70 10.40 -6.19
N TRP A 159 -3.65 9.26 -6.89
CA TRP A 159 -4.85 8.52 -7.26
C TRP A 159 -5.68 8.10 -6.04
N GLY A 160 -5.06 7.49 -5.02
CA GLY A 160 -5.80 7.05 -3.84
C GLY A 160 -6.30 8.19 -2.97
N CYS A 161 -5.55 9.30 -2.91
CA CYS A 161 -5.97 10.51 -2.20
C CYS A 161 -7.17 11.19 -2.89
N GLU A 162 -7.16 11.29 -4.22
CA GLU A 162 -8.30 11.80 -5.01
C GLU A 162 -9.55 10.95 -4.77
N VAL A 163 -9.42 9.62 -4.79
CA VAL A 163 -10.53 8.71 -4.47
C VAL A 163 -11.05 8.93 -3.04
N GLY A 164 -10.15 9.06 -2.05
CA GLY A 164 -10.53 9.36 -0.67
C GLY A 164 -11.26 10.69 -0.52
N ASP A 165 -10.82 11.73 -1.24
CA ASP A 165 -11.44 13.06 -1.24
C ASP A 165 -12.83 13.03 -1.87
N GLU A 166 -13.00 12.40 -3.04
CA GLU A 166 -14.30 12.24 -3.72
C GLU A 166 -15.30 11.46 -2.85
N GLU A 167 -14.81 10.48 -2.10
CA GLU A 167 -15.62 9.61 -1.24
C GLU A 167 -15.80 10.15 0.18
N ASN A 168 -15.27 11.34 0.47
CA ASN A 168 -15.22 11.98 1.78
C ASN A 168 -14.74 11.03 2.90
N ALA A 169 -13.69 10.27 2.59
CA ALA A 169 -13.11 9.24 3.45
C ALA A 169 -11.75 9.67 4.01
N HIS A 170 -11.48 9.32 5.27
CA HIS A 170 -10.12 9.40 5.79
C HIS A 170 -9.25 8.35 5.12
N ILE A 171 -7.94 8.56 5.09
CA ILE A 171 -6.98 7.56 4.63
C ILE A 171 -6.04 7.23 5.77
N TYR A 172 -5.94 5.94 6.08
CA TYR A 172 -5.05 5.38 7.08
C TYR A 172 -3.85 4.69 6.41
N ILE A 173 -2.71 4.72 7.08
CA ILE A 173 -1.51 3.98 6.72
C ILE A 173 -0.64 3.67 7.95
N ASP A 174 -0.05 2.48 7.97
CA ASP A 174 1.11 2.15 8.82
C ASP A 174 2.40 2.50 8.06
N ALA A 175 2.99 3.64 8.38
CA ALA A 175 4.13 4.18 7.65
C ALA A 175 5.47 3.75 8.28
N SER A 176 6.33 3.14 7.48
CA SER A 176 7.74 2.96 7.83
C SER A 176 8.46 4.30 8.00
N THR A 177 9.56 4.31 8.75
CA THR A 177 10.43 5.49 8.92
C THR A 177 10.77 6.18 7.60
N ASP A 178 11.11 5.40 6.56
CA ASP A 178 11.44 5.92 5.23
C ASP A 178 10.22 6.45 4.45
N GLY A 179 9.03 5.90 4.71
CA GLY A 179 7.80 6.30 4.04
C GLY A 179 7.19 7.59 4.59
N GLN A 180 7.32 7.84 5.90
CA GLN A 180 6.70 8.99 6.59
C GLN A 180 6.93 10.35 5.89
N PRO A 181 8.14 10.72 5.43
CA PRO A 181 8.35 12.01 4.75
C PRO A 181 7.57 12.15 3.45
N VAL A 182 7.32 11.04 2.75
CA VAL A 182 6.51 11.04 1.52
C VAL A 182 5.05 11.31 1.88
N TYR A 183 4.49 10.57 2.85
CA TYR A 183 3.09 10.72 3.24
C TYR A 183 2.77 12.10 3.82
N ARG A 184 3.69 12.71 4.58
CA ARG A 184 3.49 14.08 5.09
C ARG A 184 3.23 15.11 3.98
N ARG A 185 3.86 14.95 2.81
CA ARG A 185 3.62 15.82 1.64
C ARG A 185 2.22 15.70 1.05
N PHE A 186 1.49 14.65 1.42
CA PHE A 186 0.11 14.40 1.03
C PHE A 186 -0.89 14.73 2.15
N GLY A 187 -0.45 15.37 3.24
CA GLY A 187 -1.32 15.76 4.34
C GLY A 187 -1.56 14.69 5.40
N PHE A 188 -0.78 13.59 5.38
CA PHE A 188 -0.84 12.59 6.43
C PHE A 188 -0.15 13.09 7.71
N VAL A 189 -0.79 12.83 8.85
CA VAL A 189 -0.30 13.22 10.18
C VAL A 189 -0.19 11.98 11.07
N SER A 190 0.94 11.83 11.77
CA SER A 190 1.15 10.74 12.72
C SER A 190 0.21 10.83 13.93
N LYS A 191 -0.30 9.70 14.38
CA LYS A 191 -1.20 9.55 15.53
C LYS A 191 -0.56 8.80 16.71
N ASN A 192 0.62 8.23 16.49
CA ASN A 192 1.49 7.66 17.51
C ASN A 192 2.91 8.23 17.37
N ASP A 193 3.75 7.97 18.37
CA ASP A 193 5.20 8.14 18.29
C ASP A 193 5.84 6.82 17.83
N PRO A 194 6.37 6.75 16.59
CA PRO A 194 6.96 5.52 16.08
C PRO A 194 8.26 5.12 16.78
N SER A 195 8.93 6.03 17.50
CA SER A 195 10.20 5.72 18.19
C SER A 195 10.02 4.82 19.43
N ILE A 196 8.79 4.71 19.92
CA ILE A 196 8.41 3.85 21.03
C ILE A 196 7.39 2.77 20.61
N ASP A 197 7.11 2.67 19.31
CA ASP A 197 6.25 1.65 18.73
C ASP A 197 6.99 0.31 18.61
N ALA A 198 6.34 -0.79 18.98
CA ALA A 198 6.98 -2.11 19.04
C ALA A 198 7.51 -2.62 17.69
N PHE A 199 7.04 -2.06 16.57
CA PHE A 199 7.47 -2.37 15.22
C PHE A 199 7.94 -1.14 14.45
N GLU A 200 8.19 -0.02 15.15
CA GLU A 200 8.67 1.24 14.58
C GLU A 200 7.79 1.79 13.43
N VAL A 201 6.48 1.53 13.48
CA VAL A 201 5.52 2.02 12.48
C VAL A 201 4.77 3.25 12.96
N ALA A 202 4.65 4.25 12.10
CA ALA A 202 3.82 5.42 12.35
C ALA A 202 2.41 5.21 11.82
N ALA A 203 1.42 5.19 12.71
CA ALA A 203 0.00 5.21 12.40
C ALA A 203 -0.36 6.60 11.88
N MET A 204 -0.42 6.80 10.55
CA MET A 204 -0.69 8.11 9.95
C MET A 204 -2.10 8.17 9.35
N VAL A 205 -2.74 9.33 9.52
CA VAL A 205 -4.09 9.60 9.00
C VAL A 205 -4.07 10.86 8.15
N ARG A 206 -4.73 10.80 6.99
CA ARG A 206 -5.06 11.95 6.14
C ARG A 206 -6.57 12.21 6.19
N GLN A 207 -6.96 13.47 6.35
CA GLN A 207 -8.36 13.91 6.25
C GLN A 207 -8.77 14.13 4.79
N PRO A 208 -10.05 13.90 4.44
CA PRO A 208 -10.55 14.21 3.11
C PRO A 208 -10.52 15.72 2.81
N GLY A 209 -10.38 16.08 1.54
CA GLY A 209 -10.37 17.45 1.06
C GLY A 209 -9.09 18.22 1.36
N TRP A 210 -8.02 17.55 1.78
CA TRP A 210 -6.74 18.19 2.04
C TRP A 210 -6.18 18.80 0.75
N LYS A 211 -5.76 20.07 0.85
CA LYS A 211 -5.08 20.78 -0.23
C LYS A 211 -3.64 21.05 0.19
N ALA A 212 -2.71 20.88 -0.73
CA ALA A 212 -1.35 21.35 -0.53
C ALA A 212 -1.38 22.87 -0.29
N ALA A 213 -0.69 23.31 0.76
CA ALA A 213 -0.48 24.72 1.05
C ALA A 213 0.49 25.35 0.03
#